data_AF-A0A412HK49-F1
#
_entry.id   AF-A0A412HK49-F1
#
_cell.length_a   1.000
_cell.length_b   1.000
_cell.length_c   1.000
_cell.angle_alpha   90.00
_cell.angle_beta   90.00
_cell.angle_gamma   90.00
#
_symmetry.space_group_name_H-M   'P 1'
#
loop_
_entity.id
_entity.type
_entity.pdbx_description
1 polymer ?
#
loop_
_entity_poly.entity_id
_entity_poly.type
_entity_poly.pdbx_seq_one_letter_code
_entity_poly.pdbx_strand_id
1 'polypeptide(L)'
;MCHNVPVERTAELYGVNYKTAFERRHRALTMVSGYRDRIVMRNTVWVDETYISDTDLSKGYGQARKRGLSRQKLCICVAIDIHKNPVEVVCGHGKPSSARVRDAMSGKIAPGSLLIHDLK
;
A
#
# COMPACT_ATOMS: atom_id res chain seq x y z
N MET A 1 -12.10 16.63 -5.58
CA MET A 1 -11.32 15.66 -6.39
C MET A 1 -11.67 14.27 -5.86
N CYS A 2 -12.15 13.35 -6.69
CA CYS A 2 -12.55 12.01 -6.23
C CYS A 2 -11.37 11.03 -6.45
N HIS A 3 -10.71 10.60 -5.37
CA HIS A 3 -9.44 9.87 -5.45
C HIS A 3 -9.58 8.35 -5.66
N ASN A 4 -10.81 7.83 -5.78
CA ASN A 4 -11.08 6.40 -5.97
C ASN A 4 -12.24 6.17 -6.93
N VAL A 5 -12.14 6.71 -8.14
CA VAL A 5 -13.16 6.52 -9.17
C VAL A 5 -13.18 5.05 -9.61
N PRO A 6 -14.34 4.36 -9.59
CA PRO A 6 -14.46 3.01 -10.13
C PRO A 6 -14.02 2.93 -11.60
N VAL A 7 -13.60 1.77 -12.06
CA VAL A 7 -13.12 1.60 -13.45
C VAL A 7 -14.25 1.86 -14.45
N GLU A 8 -15.48 1.52 -14.06
CA GLU A 8 -16.71 1.75 -14.81
C GLU A 8 -16.94 3.24 -15.04
N ARG A 9 -16.85 4.05 -13.96
CA ARG A 9 -16.98 5.51 -14.07
C ARG A 9 -15.82 6.13 -14.85
N THR A 10 -14.62 5.57 -14.74
CA THR A 10 -13.47 5.99 -15.56
C THR A 10 -13.75 5.72 -17.04
N ALA A 11 -14.27 4.54 -17.38
CA ALA A 11 -14.61 4.17 -18.75
C ALA A 11 -15.65 5.12 -19.36
N GLU A 12 -16.71 5.43 -18.60
CA GLU A 12 -17.73 6.40 -19.00
C GLU A 12 -17.17 7.81 -19.21
N LEU A 13 -16.38 8.33 -18.26
CA LEU A 13 -15.80 9.68 -18.33
C LEU A 13 -14.91 9.86 -19.56
N TYR A 14 -14.18 8.81 -19.96
CA TYR A 14 -13.26 8.86 -21.09
C TYR A 14 -13.86 8.31 -22.41
N GLY A 15 -15.13 7.90 -22.42
CA GLY A 15 -15.79 7.34 -23.61
C GLY A 15 -15.12 6.08 -24.16
N VAL A 16 -14.54 5.25 -23.29
CA VAL A 16 -13.86 4.00 -23.67
C VAL A 16 -14.58 2.79 -23.08
N ASN A 17 -14.31 1.59 -23.61
CA ASN A 17 -14.82 0.37 -22.99
C ASN A 17 -14.10 0.08 -21.64
N TYR A 18 -14.77 -0.70 -20.79
CA TYR A 18 -14.27 -1.11 -19.47
C TYR A 18 -12.85 -1.68 -19.53
N LYS A 19 -12.59 -2.62 -20.44
CA LYS A 19 -11.30 -3.29 -20.58
C LYS A 19 -10.18 -2.30 -20.86
N THR A 20 -10.43 -1.31 -21.72
CA THR A 20 -9.46 -0.27 -22.07
C THR A 20 -9.15 0.61 -20.86
N ALA A 21 -10.16 1.02 -20.09
CA ALA A 21 -9.96 1.78 -18.87
C ALA A 21 -9.17 0.98 -17.82
N PHE A 22 -9.50 -0.30 -17.65
CA PHE A 22 -8.79 -1.22 -16.76
C PHE A 22 -7.30 -1.35 -17.13
N GLU A 23 -6.99 -1.68 -18.38
CA GLU A 23 -5.61 -1.85 -18.87
C GLU A 23 -4.80 -0.55 -18.80
N ARG A 24 -5.43 0.60 -19.06
CA ARG A 24 -4.77 1.90 -18.93
C ARG A 24 -4.43 2.21 -17.47
N ARG A 25 -5.37 1.99 -16.55
CA ARG A 25 -5.14 2.14 -15.11
C ARG A 25 -4.02 1.22 -14.64
N HIS A 26 -4.04 -0.05 -15.05
CA HIS A 26 -3.03 -1.02 -14.64
C HIS A 26 -1.63 -0.60 -15.12
N ARG A 27 -1.48 -0.23 -16.40
CA ARG A 27 -0.19 0.27 -16.93
C ARG A 27 0.31 1.52 -16.23
N ALA A 28 -0.56 2.48 -15.93
CA ALA A 28 -0.18 3.68 -15.19
C ALA A 28 0.32 3.33 -13.77
N LEU A 29 -0.37 2.42 -13.08
CA LEU A 29 0.06 1.95 -11.76
C LEU A 29 1.38 1.17 -11.82
N THR A 30 1.58 0.29 -12.81
CA THR A 30 2.83 -0.44 -13.00
C THR A 30 4.02 0.51 -13.19
N MET A 31 3.86 1.58 -13.97
CA MET A 31 4.91 2.58 -14.14
C MET A 31 5.26 3.26 -12.81
N VAL A 32 4.25 3.66 -12.04
CA VAL A 32 4.45 4.29 -10.73
C VAL A 32 5.11 3.32 -9.73
N SER A 33 4.72 2.04 -9.73
CA SER A 33 5.36 1.01 -8.90
C SER A 33 6.86 0.89 -9.17
N GLY A 34 7.27 0.87 -10.44
CA GLY A 34 8.69 0.80 -10.79
C GLY A 34 9.53 2.00 -10.33
N TYR A 35 8.91 3.19 -10.20
CA TYR A 35 9.55 4.35 -9.59
C TYR A 35 9.72 4.18 -8.07
N ARG A 36 8.64 3.76 -7.39
CA ARG A 36 8.63 3.53 -5.93
C ARG A 36 9.63 2.46 -5.51
N ASP A 37 9.87 1.46 -6.36
CA ASP A 37 10.78 0.37 -6.03
C ASP A 37 12.23 0.80 -5.85
N ARG A 38 12.62 1.91 -6.48
CA ARG A 38 13.99 2.45 -6.48
C ARG A 38 14.26 3.43 -5.35
N ILE A 39 13.23 3.81 -4.59
CA ILE A 39 13.37 4.77 -3.51
C ILE A 39 14.08 4.11 -2.33
N VAL A 40 15.16 4.77 -1.89
CA VAL A 40 15.84 4.48 -0.63
C VAL A 40 15.73 5.72 0.24
N MET A 41 14.94 5.61 1.30
CA MET A 41 14.67 6.67 2.28
C MET A 41 15.91 6.99 3.12
N ARG A 42 16.11 8.27 3.46
CA ARG A 42 17.34 8.75 4.13
C ARG A 42 17.05 9.69 5.30
N ASN A 43 18.02 9.83 6.19
CA ASN A 43 18.00 10.72 7.35
C ASN A 43 16.89 10.33 8.34
N THR A 44 15.81 11.10 8.45
CA THR A 44 14.70 10.78 9.37
C THR A 44 13.58 10.14 8.58
N VAL A 45 13.12 8.99 9.05
CA VAL A 45 12.05 8.20 8.43
C VAL A 45 10.95 7.97 9.45
N TRP A 46 9.72 8.34 9.10
CA TRP A 46 8.52 8.02 9.87
C TRP A 46 7.83 6.83 9.26
N VAL A 47 7.47 5.85 10.08
CA VAL A 47 6.74 4.65 9.66
C VAL A 47 5.44 4.54 10.42
N ASP A 48 4.37 4.23 9.70
CA ASP A 48 3.04 3.93 10.22
C ASP A 48 2.41 2.78 9.42
N GLU A 49 1.24 2.32 9.84
CA GLU A 49 0.50 1.24 9.19
C GLU A 49 -0.87 1.71 8.73
N THR A 50 -1.25 1.32 7.52
CA THR A 50 -2.63 1.41 7.06
C THR A 50 -3.18 0.03 6.75
N TYR A 51 -4.50 -0.10 6.83
CA TYR A 51 -5.18 -1.39 6.73
C TYR A 51 -6.28 -1.34 5.68
N ILE A 52 -6.17 -2.23 4.70
CA ILE A 52 -7.20 -2.43 3.67
C ILE A 52 -7.89 -3.77 3.93
N SER A 53 -9.21 -3.79 3.80
CA SER A 53 -9.95 -5.05 3.87
C SER A 53 -9.62 -5.88 2.63
N ASP A 54 -9.01 -7.05 2.82
CA ASP A 54 -8.76 -8.02 1.76
C ASP A 54 -10.00 -8.91 1.61
N THR A 55 -11.09 -8.30 1.15
CA THR A 55 -12.38 -9.00 0.99
C THR A 55 -12.63 -9.51 -0.42
N ASP A 56 -11.73 -9.32 -1.38
CA ASP A 56 -12.06 -9.55 -2.79
C ASP A 56 -11.30 -10.66 -3.53
N LEU A 57 -10.32 -11.37 -2.94
CA LEU A 57 -9.54 -12.34 -3.74
C LEU A 57 -9.39 -13.76 -3.22
N SER A 58 -9.71 -14.10 -1.95
CA SER A 58 -9.47 -15.47 -1.47
C SER A 58 -10.50 -16.10 -0.54
N LYS A 59 -11.45 -15.33 0.02
CA LYS A 59 -12.44 -15.87 0.98
C LYS A 59 -13.84 -15.36 0.67
N GLY A 60 -14.48 -16.05 -0.28
CA GLY A 60 -15.91 -16.11 -0.60
C GLY A 60 -16.82 -14.98 -0.13
N TYR A 61 -17.59 -14.42 -1.08
CA TYR A 61 -18.82 -13.70 -0.81
C TYR A 61 -19.60 -14.32 0.38
N GLY A 62 -19.88 -13.53 1.43
CA GLY A 62 -20.72 -13.96 2.56
C GLY A 62 -20.04 -14.16 3.92
N GLN A 63 -18.71 -14.02 4.06
CA GLN A 63 -18.09 -14.02 5.40
C GLN A 63 -18.33 -12.69 6.14
N ALA A 64 -18.83 -12.78 7.37
CA ALA A 64 -18.99 -11.63 8.25
C ALA A 64 -17.66 -10.89 8.43
N ARG A 65 -17.66 -9.58 8.19
CA ARG A 65 -16.49 -8.71 8.41
C ARG A 65 -16.12 -8.75 9.88
N LYS A 66 -14.96 -9.31 10.22
CA LYS A 66 -14.47 -9.32 11.60
C LYS A 66 -14.06 -7.89 11.99
N ARG A 67 -14.61 -7.40 13.11
CA ARG A 67 -14.22 -6.11 13.72
C ARG A 67 -12.76 -6.17 14.21
N GLY A 68 -12.07 -5.02 14.25
CA GLY A 68 -10.68 -4.88 14.70
C GLY A 68 -9.60 -5.17 13.63
N LEU A 69 -8.34 -5.28 14.05
CA LEU A 69 -7.18 -5.67 13.22
C LEU A 69 -7.18 -7.19 12.98
N SER A 70 -8.24 -7.68 12.35
CA SER A 70 -8.42 -9.09 12.07
C SER A 70 -7.46 -9.56 10.97
N ARG A 71 -7.26 -10.89 10.87
CA ARG A 71 -6.51 -11.52 9.77
C ARG A 71 -7.16 -11.34 8.38
N GLN A 72 -8.29 -10.63 8.28
CA GLN A 72 -8.93 -10.26 7.01
C GLN A 72 -8.49 -8.88 6.51
N LYS A 73 -7.73 -8.12 7.32
CA LYS A 73 -7.16 -6.84 6.90
C LYS A 73 -5.73 -7.05 6.44
N LEU A 74 -5.43 -6.61 5.22
CA LEU A 74 -4.08 -6.46 4.71
C LEU A 74 -3.45 -5.23 5.37
N CYS A 75 -2.34 -5.45 6.06
CA CYS A 75 -1.50 -4.41 6.62
C CYS A 75 -0.54 -3.92 5.55
N ILE A 76 -0.52 -2.62 5.33
CA ILE A 76 0.41 -1.93 4.45
C ILE A 76 1.20 -0.99 5.35
N CYS A 77 2.49 -1.25 5.49
CA CYS A 77 3.39 -0.34 6.16
C CYS A 77 3.69 0.82 5.22
N VAL A 78 3.44 2.03 5.68
CA VAL A 78 3.70 3.27 4.94
C VAL A 78 4.81 4.03 5.63
N ALA A 79 5.73 4.54 4.86
CA ALA A 79 6.85 5.30 5.35
C ALA A 79 7.11 6.53 4.50
N ILE A 80 7.63 7.57 5.12
CA ILE A 80 8.08 8.77 4.44
C ILE A 80 9.35 9.28 5.10
N ASP A 81 10.30 9.76 4.30
CA ASP A 81 11.49 10.42 4.81
C ASP A 81 11.35 11.94 4.90
N ILE A 82 12.34 12.60 5.51
CA ILE A 82 12.42 14.07 5.59
C ILE A 82 12.46 14.76 4.22
N HIS A 83 12.86 14.04 3.18
CA HIS A 83 12.92 14.52 1.79
C HIS A 83 11.60 14.30 1.04
N LYS A 84 10.55 13.84 1.73
CA LYS A 84 9.19 13.59 1.22
C LYS A 84 9.14 12.46 0.19
N ASN A 85 10.00 11.46 0.32
CA ASN A 85 9.95 10.26 -0.49
C ASN A 85 9.07 9.20 0.20
N PRO A 86 7.86 8.89 -0.32
CA PRO A 86 7.02 7.87 0.27
C PRO A 86 7.41 6.47 -0.21
N VAL A 87 7.31 5.49 0.69
CA VAL A 87 7.44 4.06 0.39
C VAL A 87 6.30 3.32 1.08
N GLU A 88 5.62 2.45 0.35
CA GLU A 88 4.65 1.50 0.89
C GLU A 88 5.11 0.06 0.69
N VAL A 89 4.90 -0.79 1.70
CA VAL A 89 5.20 -2.22 1.63
C VAL A 89 4.06 -3.01 2.23
N VAL A 90 3.63 -4.07 1.54
CA VAL A 90 2.63 -5.00 2.07
C VAL A 90 3.28 -5.85 3.17
N CYS A 91 2.78 -5.72 4.39
CA CYS A 91 3.29 -6.37 5.60
C CYS A 91 2.49 -7.63 5.98
N GLY A 92 1.68 -8.16 5.07
CA GLY A 92 0.80 -9.33 5.28
C GLY A 92 -0.50 -8.97 6.00
N HIS A 93 -1.16 -9.95 6.64
CA HIS A 93 -2.47 -9.72 7.29
C HIS A 93 -2.37 -9.47 8.80
N GLY A 94 -3.35 -8.73 9.32
CA GLY A 94 -3.48 -8.37 10.74
C GLY A 94 -2.36 -7.44 11.23
N LYS A 95 -2.34 -7.18 12.54
CA LYS A 95 -1.30 -6.34 13.16
C LYS A 95 0.10 -6.94 12.95
N PRO A 96 1.08 -6.21 12.41
CA PRO A 96 2.45 -6.71 12.28
C PRO A 96 3.22 -6.58 13.59
N SER A 97 4.27 -7.38 13.70
CA SER A 97 5.30 -7.19 14.71
C SER A 97 6.36 -6.23 14.20
N SER A 98 7.10 -5.59 15.12
CA SER A 98 8.25 -4.75 14.79
C SER A 98 9.28 -5.47 13.89
N ALA A 99 9.49 -6.77 14.10
CA ALA A 99 10.36 -7.59 13.24
C ALA A 99 9.82 -7.68 11.80
N ARG A 100 8.51 -7.96 11.64
CA ARG A 100 7.88 -8.09 10.31
C ARG A 100 7.95 -6.78 9.52
N VAL A 101 7.78 -5.64 10.19
CA VAL A 101 7.92 -4.34 9.54
C VAL A 101 9.38 -4.06 9.17
N ARG A 102 10.33 -4.37 10.05
CA ARG A 102 11.75 -4.20 9.76
C ARG A 102 12.20 -5.03 8.56
N ASP A 103 11.77 -6.29 8.48
CA ASP A 103 12.07 -7.17 7.36
C ASP A 103 11.44 -6.65 6.06
N ALA A 104 10.18 -6.22 6.11
CA ALA A 104 9.48 -5.65 4.96
C ALA A 104 10.13 -4.36 4.45
N MET A 105 10.67 -3.52 5.35
CA MET A 105 11.36 -2.27 5.02
C MET A 105 12.85 -2.45 4.72
N SER A 106 13.36 -3.69 4.77
CA SER A 106 14.76 -3.97 4.49
C SER A 106 15.16 -3.53 3.09
N GLY A 107 16.31 -2.86 2.96
CA GLY A 107 16.80 -2.31 1.69
C GLY A 107 16.10 -1.04 1.20
N LYS A 108 15.03 -0.58 1.87
CA LYS A 108 14.33 0.68 1.56
C LYS A 108 14.78 1.86 2.41
N ILE A 109 15.54 1.61 3.47
CA ILE A 109 16.05 2.63 4.40
C ILE A 109 17.58 2.62 4.35
N ALA A 110 18.17 3.78 4.11
CA ALA A 110 19.63 3.93 4.08
C ALA A 110 20.23 3.69 5.47
N PRO A 111 21.40 3.03 5.58
CA PRO A 111 22.12 2.87 6.84
C PRO A 111 22.36 4.22 7.55
N GLY A 112 22.23 4.23 8.88
CA GLY A 112 22.39 5.44 9.69
C GLY A 112 21.17 6.37 9.73
N SER A 113 20.07 6.02 9.07
CA SER A 113 18.81 6.76 9.18
C SER A 113 18.15 6.55 10.56
N LEU A 114 17.58 7.62 11.11
CA LEU A 114 16.73 7.59 12.30
C LEU A 114 15.34 7.11 11.92
N LEU A 115 14.92 5.98 12.48
CA LEU A 115 13.59 5.42 12.29
C LEU A 115 12.68 5.81 13.45
N ILE A 116 11.55 6.46 13.15
CA ILE A 116 10.53 6.86 14.13
C ILE A 116 9.26 6.07 13.83
N HIS A 117 8.84 5.25 14.79
CA HIS A 117 7.62 4.44 14.70
C HIS A 117 7.08 4.14 16.10
N ASP A 118 5.78 3.88 16.21
CA ASP A 118 5.13 3.45 17.47
C ASP A 118 4.97 1.91 17.57
N LEU A 119 5.43 1.19 16.55
CA LEU A 119 5.38 -0.27 16.47
C LEU A 119 6.06 -0.89 17.68
N LYS A 120 5.29 -1.67 18.44
CA LYS A 120 5.74 -2.44 19.60
C LYS A 120 6.19 -3.82 19.15
#